data_AF-K2FB58-F1
#
_entry.id   AF-K2FB58-F1
#
_cell.length_a   1.000
_cell.length_b   1.000
_cell.length_c   1.000
_cell.angle_alpha   90.00
_cell.angle_beta   90.00
_cell.angle_gamma   90.00
#
_symmetry.space_group_name_H-M   'P 1'
#
loop_
_entity.id
_entity.type
_entity.pdbx_description
1 polymer ?
#
loop_
_entity_poly.entity_id
_entity_poly.type
_entity_poly.pdbx_seq_one_letter_code
_entity_poly.pdbx_strand_id
1 'polypeptide(L)'
;MMIDAAKAVEWFQQKQRQILIGSLSCLAGAAILFGYLGRGPTPINYAEAELAFAQWKSSPLDDRLYQSLKEAIRIVPSIEKKYEAVIAQKLLNTDRMEEALVLASRALGRVKKEAPYHVIFAESSLLIEQGKFQQALENAVALKEQMGGSYGCEDKGGSLLYLHNLLRIACLQGALHNRPGEKVAWEELENFLQKDNRLARVFLGNFSFSNVDLAHYIAERKQELS
;
A
#
# COMPACT_ATOMS: atom_id res chain seq x y z
N MET A 1 -14.08 -9.06 72.96
CA MET A 1 -13.66 -8.84 71.56
C MET A 1 -14.41 -7.61 70.99
N MET A 2 -14.17 -6.42 71.55
CA MET A 2 -14.84 -5.15 71.17
C MET A 2 -13.84 -4.01 70.84
N ILE A 3 -12.52 -4.27 70.90
CA ILE A 3 -11.48 -3.26 70.70
C ILE A 3 -11.16 -3.01 69.21
N ASP A 4 -11.61 -3.89 68.30
CA ASP A 4 -11.34 -3.74 66.87
C ASP A 4 -12.20 -2.69 66.16
N ALA A 5 -13.46 -2.53 66.57
CA ALA A 5 -14.38 -1.59 65.90
C ALA A 5 -14.02 -0.12 66.18
N ALA A 6 -13.67 0.21 67.44
CA ALA A 6 -13.34 1.58 67.82
C ALA A 6 -12.04 2.06 67.16
N LYS A 7 -11.01 1.21 67.11
CA LYS A 7 -9.74 1.51 66.42
C LYS A 7 -9.92 1.65 64.91
N ALA A 8 -10.78 0.84 64.30
CA ALA A 8 -11.12 0.97 62.89
C ALA A 8 -11.83 2.31 62.58
N VAL A 9 -12.72 2.77 63.46
CA VAL A 9 -13.41 4.06 63.32
C VAL A 9 -12.45 5.23 63.47
N GLU A 10 -11.56 5.22 64.47
CA GLU A 10 -10.53 6.26 64.64
C GLU A 10 -9.56 6.32 63.45
N TRP A 11 -9.11 5.16 62.96
CA TRP A 11 -8.26 5.08 61.77
C TRP A 11 -8.98 5.62 60.53
N PHE A 12 -10.26 5.28 60.35
CA PHE A 12 -11.05 5.75 59.22
C PHE A 12 -11.25 7.27 59.30
N GLN A 13 -11.56 7.83 60.47
CA GLN A 13 -11.70 9.28 60.64
C GLN A 13 -10.38 10.03 60.38
N GLN A 14 -9.25 9.49 60.85
CA GLN A 14 -7.93 10.07 60.59
C GLN A 14 -7.56 10.03 59.10
N LYS A 15 -7.97 8.99 58.38
CA LYS A 15 -7.65 8.77 56.97
C LYS A 15 -8.74 9.24 56.00
N GLN A 16 -9.90 9.66 56.48
CA GLN A 16 -11.07 10.03 55.68
C GLN A 16 -10.74 11.06 54.61
N ARG A 17 -9.95 12.08 54.96
CA ARG A 17 -9.52 13.12 54.01
C ARG A 17 -8.62 12.56 52.91
N GLN A 18 -7.72 11.63 53.22
CA GLN A 18 -6.84 10.99 52.23
C GLN A 18 -7.64 10.05 51.32
N ILE A 19 -8.61 9.31 51.87
CA ILE A 19 -9.53 8.44 51.12
C ILE A 19 -10.42 9.27 50.18
N LEU A 20 -10.94 10.42 50.65
CA LEU A 20 -11.74 11.34 49.83
C LEU A 20 -10.91 11.95 48.69
N ILE A 21 -9.69 12.42 48.95
CA ILE A 21 -8.82 12.98 47.90
C ILE A 21 -8.43 11.90 46.88
N GLY A 22 -8.12 10.69 47.34
CA GLY A 22 -7.79 9.56 46.46
C GLY A 22 -8.97 9.17 45.57
N SER A 23 -10.17 9.06 46.13
CA SER A 23 -11.38 8.74 45.36
C SER A 23 -11.76 9.84 44.37
N LEU A 24 -11.67 11.12 44.75
CA LEU A 24 -11.93 12.24 43.83
C LEU A 24 -10.95 12.25 42.65
N SER A 25 -9.66 11.99 42.92
CA SER A 25 -8.62 11.92 41.89
C SER A 25 -8.86 10.78 40.91
N CYS A 26 -9.28 9.61 41.42
CA CYS A 26 -9.67 8.48 40.56
C CYS A 26 -10.89 8.80 39.70
N LEU A 27 -11.92 9.44 40.26
CA LEU A 27 -13.12 9.83 39.52
C LEU A 27 -12.83 10.89 38.44
N ALA A 28 -11.98 11.88 38.75
CA ALA A 28 -11.54 12.87 37.77
C ALA A 28 -10.72 12.22 36.63
N GLY A 29 -9.79 11.31 36.98
CA GLY A 29 -9.03 10.53 35.99
C GLY A 29 -9.94 9.67 35.10
N ALA A 30 -10.94 9.01 35.69
CA ALA A 30 -11.93 8.23 34.96
C ALA A 30 -12.78 9.11 34.04
N ALA A 31 -13.25 10.27 34.49
CA ALA A 31 -14.04 11.20 33.68
C ALA A 31 -13.26 11.74 32.47
N ILE A 32 -11.97 12.04 32.64
CA ILE A 32 -11.09 12.44 31.53
C ILE A 32 -10.92 11.28 30.54
N LEU A 33 -10.68 10.06 31.04
CA LEU A 33 -10.56 8.86 30.20
C LEU A 33 -11.85 8.56 29.43
N PHE A 34 -13.02 8.60 30.09
CA PHE A 34 -14.31 8.38 29.43
C PHE A 34 -14.68 9.51 28.45
N GLY A 35 -14.31 10.75 28.74
CA GLY A 35 -14.48 11.87 27.82
C GLY A 35 -13.61 11.76 26.56
N TYR A 36 -12.39 11.24 26.70
CA TYR A 36 -11.48 11.00 25.58
C TYR A 36 -11.82 9.72 24.80
N LEU A 37 -12.21 8.64 25.48
CA LEU A 37 -12.48 7.33 24.87
C LEU A 37 -13.92 7.20 24.34
N GLY A 38 -14.86 8.00 24.84
CA GLY A 38 -16.28 7.94 24.48
C GLY A 38 -16.66 8.66 23.18
N ARG A 39 -15.73 9.35 22.50
CA ARG A 39 -15.99 10.09 21.26
C ARG A 39 -15.39 9.39 20.05
N GLY A 40 -15.88 8.18 19.76
CA GLY A 40 -15.62 7.52 18.50
C GLY A 40 -16.43 8.14 17.34
N PRO A 41 -16.08 7.82 16.08
CA PRO A 41 -16.85 8.31 14.94
C PRO A 41 -18.28 7.73 14.96
N THR A 42 -19.27 8.57 14.64
CA THR A 42 -20.67 8.14 14.52
C THR A 42 -20.93 7.49 13.15
N PRO A 43 -22.04 6.74 12.96
CA PRO A 43 -22.42 6.22 11.65
C PRO A 43 -22.51 7.29 10.56
N ILE A 44 -22.90 8.52 10.91
CA ILE A 44 -22.95 9.65 9.98
C ILE A 44 -21.53 10.02 9.54
N ASN A 45 -20.57 10.10 10.46
CA ASN A 45 -19.18 10.40 10.14
C ASN A 45 -18.60 9.36 9.15
N TYR A 46 -18.93 8.08 9.33
CA TYR A 46 -18.52 7.03 8.37
C TYR A 46 -19.14 7.26 6.99
N ALA A 47 -20.43 7.56 6.92
CA ALA A 47 -21.11 7.83 5.66
C ALA A 47 -20.53 9.07 4.94
N GLU A 48 -20.25 10.14 5.69
CA GLU A 48 -19.59 11.34 5.17
C GLU A 48 -18.19 11.06 4.66
N ALA A 49 -17.41 10.22 5.36
CA ALA A 49 -16.07 9.86 4.92
C ALA A 49 -16.06 8.98 3.66
N GLU A 50 -17.01 8.05 3.54
CA GLU A 50 -17.21 7.27 2.32
C GLU A 50 -17.61 8.18 1.13
N LEU A 51 -18.49 9.15 1.37
CA LEU A 51 -18.89 10.13 0.37
C LEU A 51 -17.71 11.02 -0.06
N ALA A 52 -16.92 11.54 0.89
CA ALA A 52 -15.74 12.35 0.60
C ALA A 52 -14.71 11.57 -0.23
N PHE A 53 -14.48 10.29 0.10
CA PHE A 53 -13.63 9.43 -0.71
C PHE A 53 -14.20 9.21 -2.12
N ALA A 54 -15.49 8.92 -2.25
CA ALA A 54 -16.12 8.71 -3.56
C ALA A 54 -16.06 9.95 -4.46
N GLN A 55 -16.32 11.13 -3.90
CA GLN A 55 -16.23 12.42 -4.59
C GLN A 55 -14.80 12.68 -5.07
N TRP A 56 -13.81 12.62 -4.17
CA TRP A 56 -12.41 12.83 -4.55
C TRP A 56 -11.92 11.79 -5.56
N LYS A 57 -12.28 10.51 -5.40
CA LYS A 57 -11.89 9.44 -6.34
C LYS A 57 -12.36 9.73 -7.78
N SER A 58 -13.50 10.40 -7.94
CA SER A 58 -14.04 10.79 -9.25
C SER A 58 -13.34 12.00 -9.86
N SER A 59 -12.67 12.83 -9.05
CA SER A 59 -11.97 14.05 -9.45
C SER A 59 -10.69 14.23 -8.62
N PRO A 60 -9.67 13.37 -8.82
CA PRO A 60 -8.51 13.28 -7.93
C PRO A 60 -7.59 14.50 -7.99
N LEU A 61 -7.72 15.34 -9.02
CA LEU A 61 -6.99 16.61 -9.18
C LEU A 61 -7.65 17.79 -8.45
N ASP A 62 -8.85 17.62 -7.89
CA ASP A 62 -9.52 18.68 -7.13
C ASP A 62 -8.98 18.74 -5.69
N ASP A 63 -8.19 19.77 -5.42
CA ASP A 63 -7.59 20.01 -4.11
C ASP A 63 -8.62 20.17 -2.99
N ARG A 64 -9.79 20.75 -3.26
CA ARG A 64 -10.83 20.95 -2.23
C ARG A 64 -11.40 19.60 -1.82
N LEU A 65 -11.66 18.72 -2.78
CA LEU A 65 -12.13 17.36 -2.50
C LEU A 65 -11.05 16.56 -1.76
N TYR A 66 -9.77 16.75 -2.09
CA TYR A 66 -8.69 16.10 -1.35
C TYR A 66 -8.58 16.60 0.10
N GLN A 67 -8.69 17.91 0.35
CA GLN A 67 -8.73 18.42 1.73
C GLN A 67 -9.94 17.89 2.50
N SER A 68 -11.11 17.80 1.85
CA SER A 68 -12.31 17.20 2.45
C SER A 68 -12.10 15.73 2.81
N LEU A 69 -11.43 14.96 1.95
CA LEU A 69 -11.06 13.57 2.24
C LEU A 69 -10.10 13.48 3.43
N LYS A 70 -9.07 14.33 3.50
CA LYS A 70 -8.13 14.33 4.64
C LYS A 70 -8.82 14.67 5.96
N GLU A 71 -9.75 15.63 5.94
CA GLU A 71 -10.54 15.96 7.14
C GLU A 71 -11.41 14.79 7.56
N ALA A 72 -12.09 14.13 6.59
CA ALA A 72 -12.87 12.95 6.87
C ALA A 72 -12.03 11.78 7.41
N ILE A 73 -10.80 11.59 6.91
CA ILE A 73 -9.83 10.62 7.44
C ILE A 73 -9.42 10.97 8.87
N ARG A 74 -9.23 12.25 9.20
CA ARG A 74 -8.91 12.68 10.56
C ARG A 74 -10.03 12.32 11.55
N ILE A 75 -11.28 12.45 11.12
CA ILE A 75 -12.46 12.09 11.90
C ILE A 75 -12.63 10.56 11.95
N VAL A 76 -12.37 9.86 10.84
CA VAL A 76 -12.57 8.42 10.69
C VAL A 76 -11.29 7.74 10.17
N PRO A 77 -10.27 7.50 11.04
CA PRO A 77 -8.96 7.00 10.59
C PRO A 77 -9.00 5.63 9.90
N SER A 78 -10.02 4.82 10.15
CA SER A 78 -10.20 3.53 9.48
C SER A 78 -10.44 3.64 7.96
N ILE A 79 -10.91 4.79 7.48
CA ILE A 79 -11.14 5.05 6.04
C ILE A 79 -9.82 5.10 5.28
N GLU A 80 -8.79 5.72 5.87
CA GLU A 80 -7.45 5.73 5.27
C GLU A 80 -6.96 4.29 5.10
N LYS A 81 -6.98 3.47 6.17
CA LYS A 81 -6.53 2.07 6.09
C LYS A 81 -7.26 1.26 5.01
N LYS A 82 -8.57 1.51 4.82
CA LYS A 82 -9.41 0.84 3.83
C LYS A 82 -9.03 1.23 2.39
N TYR A 83 -8.70 2.49 2.16
CA TYR A 83 -8.49 3.03 0.81
C TYR A 83 -7.06 3.46 0.50
N GLU A 84 -6.12 3.25 1.41
CA GLU A 84 -4.74 3.76 1.34
C GLU A 84 -4.06 3.46 0.01
N ALA A 85 -4.15 2.21 -0.47
CA ALA A 85 -3.55 1.80 -1.75
C ALA A 85 -4.17 2.53 -2.94
N VAL A 86 -5.49 2.76 -2.92
CA VAL A 86 -6.21 3.47 -3.98
C VAL A 86 -5.88 4.97 -3.94
N ILE A 87 -5.80 5.54 -2.73
CA ILE A 87 -5.41 6.93 -2.54
C ILE A 87 -3.99 7.13 -3.08
N ALA A 88 -3.05 6.29 -2.65
CA ALA A 88 -1.66 6.33 -3.12
C ALA A 88 -1.58 6.24 -4.65
N GLN A 89 -2.26 5.27 -5.28
CA GLN A 89 -2.25 5.09 -6.73
C GLN A 89 -2.77 6.34 -7.48
N LYS A 90 -3.80 7.00 -6.95
CA LYS A 90 -4.34 8.23 -7.56
C LYS A 90 -3.38 9.41 -7.41
N LEU A 91 -2.73 9.52 -6.25
CA LEU A 91 -1.76 10.59 -5.97
C LEU A 91 -0.45 10.45 -6.76
N LEU A 92 -0.05 9.23 -7.17
CA LEU A 92 1.14 9.03 -8.02
C LEU A 92 1.07 9.79 -9.35
N ASN A 93 -0.14 10.05 -9.85
CA ASN A 93 -0.36 10.79 -11.10
C ASN A 93 -0.60 12.29 -10.90
N THR A 94 -0.31 12.83 -9.71
CA THR A 94 -0.47 14.24 -9.38
C THR A 94 0.84 14.84 -8.88
N ASP A 95 0.84 16.11 -8.54
CA ASP A 95 1.95 16.83 -7.91
C ASP A 95 2.18 16.44 -6.42
N ARG A 96 1.64 15.30 -5.96
CA ARG A 96 1.63 14.85 -4.56
C ARG A 96 2.42 13.54 -4.36
N MET A 97 3.52 13.38 -5.08
CA MET A 97 4.36 12.18 -5.06
C MET A 97 4.80 11.79 -3.64
N GLU A 98 5.23 12.75 -2.81
CA GLU A 98 5.68 12.46 -1.44
C GLU A 98 4.58 11.83 -0.57
N GLU A 99 3.36 12.40 -0.62
CA GLU A 99 2.19 11.84 0.09
C GLU A 99 1.85 10.44 -0.44
N ALA A 100 1.91 10.26 -1.77
CA ALA A 100 1.66 8.99 -2.41
C ALA A 100 2.64 7.89 -1.94
N LEU A 101 3.93 8.22 -1.84
CA LEU A 101 4.97 7.28 -1.40
C LEU A 101 4.79 6.83 0.04
N VAL A 102 4.39 7.73 0.95
CA VAL A 102 4.11 7.40 2.34
C VAL A 102 2.95 6.40 2.44
N LEU A 103 1.84 6.69 1.75
CA LEU A 103 0.65 5.83 1.76
C LEU A 103 0.93 4.49 1.09
N ALA A 104 1.63 4.48 -0.06
CA ALA A 104 2.02 3.26 -0.75
C ALA A 104 2.90 2.37 0.13
N SER A 105 3.93 2.94 0.75
CA SER A 105 4.86 2.19 1.63
C SER A 105 4.12 1.55 2.81
N ARG A 106 3.17 2.28 3.40
CA ARG A 106 2.37 1.79 4.53
C ARG A 106 1.40 0.70 4.10
N ALA A 107 0.79 0.81 2.91
CA ALA A 107 -0.09 -0.20 2.35
C ALA A 107 0.67 -1.49 2.04
N LEU A 108 1.84 -1.37 1.40
CA LEU A 108 2.72 -2.49 1.07
C LEU A 108 3.25 -3.20 2.32
N GLY A 109 3.62 -2.43 3.36
CA GLY A 109 4.04 -2.99 4.64
C GLY A 109 3.02 -3.93 5.29
N ARG A 110 1.71 -3.70 5.07
CA ARG A 110 0.64 -4.55 5.62
C ARG A 110 0.46 -5.87 4.89
N VAL A 111 0.79 -5.94 3.60
CA VAL A 111 0.57 -7.14 2.76
C VAL A 111 1.86 -7.90 2.46
N LYS A 112 3.00 -7.43 3.00
CA LYS A 112 4.33 -7.99 2.72
C LYS A 112 4.49 -9.45 3.11
N LYS A 113 3.79 -9.90 4.17
CA LYS A 113 3.88 -11.30 4.61
C LYS A 113 3.05 -12.22 3.71
N GLU A 114 1.89 -11.74 3.30
CA GLU A 114 0.89 -12.46 2.54
C GLU A 114 1.26 -12.53 1.05
N ALA A 115 1.78 -11.45 0.49
CA ALA A 115 2.08 -11.30 -0.94
C ALA A 115 3.48 -10.68 -1.18
N PRO A 116 4.57 -11.32 -0.71
CA PRO A 116 5.92 -10.74 -0.75
C PRO A 116 6.40 -10.38 -2.16
N TYR A 117 6.13 -11.23 -3.15
CA TYR A 117 6.53 -10.97 -4.54
C TYR A 117 5.78 -9.79 -5.16
N HIS A 118 4.48 -9.67 -4.87
CA HIS A 118 3.69 -8.52 -5.31
C HIS A 118 4.17 -7.23 -4.65
N VAL A 119 4.62 -7.29 -3.38
CA VAL A 119 5.22 -6.15 -2.70
C VAL A 119 6.52 -5.70 -3.36
N ILE A 120 7.45 -6.62 -3.64
CA ILE A 120 8.71 -6.27 -4.33
C ILE A 120 8.40 -5.68 -5.72
N PHE A 121 7.46 -6.28 -6.44
CA PHE A 121 7.03 -5.77 -7.74
C PHE A 121 6.42 -4.36 -7.65
N ALA A 122 5.64 -4.06 -6.61
CA ALA A 122 5.09 -2.73 -6.38
C ALA A 122 6.16 -1.72 -5.94
N GLU A 123 7.09 -2.12 -5.06
CA GLU A 123 8.24 -1.30 -4.64
C GLU A 123 9.10 -0.91 -5.86
N SER A 124 9.35 -1.81 -6.81
CA SER A 124 9.99 -1.48 -8.10
C SER A 124 9.22 -0.44 -8.90
N SER A 125 7.88 -0.44 -8.85
CA SER A 125 7.07 0.58 -9.54
C SER A 125 7.26 1.94 -8.87
N LEU A 126 7.28 2.00 -7.53
CA LEU A 126 7.55 3.25 -6.82
C LEU A 126 8.96 3.79 -7.11
N LEU A 127 9.96 2.93 -7.32
CA LEU A 127 11.30 3.35 -7.74
C LEU A 127 11.30 3.92 -9.16
N ILE A 128 10.51 3.35 -10.08
CA ILE A 128 10.31 3.87 -11.44
C ILE A 128 9.71 5.29 -11.39
N GLU A 129 8.64 5.49 -10.61
CA GLU A 129 8.00 6.81 -10.43
C GLU A 129 8.95 7.86 -9.84
N GLN A 130 9.95 7.43 -9.06
CA GLN A 130 11.00 8.29 -8.52
C GLN A 130 12.19 8.50 -9.47
N GLY A 131 12.15 7.97 -10.70
CA GLY A 131 13.26 8.01 -11.65
C GLY A 131 14.48 7.16 -11.26
N LYS A 132 14.36 6.28 -10.26
CA LYS A 132 15.43 5.42 -9.74
C LYS A 132 15.52 4.13 -10.55
N PHE A 133 15.71 4.24 -11.86
CA PHE A 133 15.62 3.13 -12.79
C PHE A 133 16.61 1.99 -12.51
N GLN A 134 17.85 2.32 -12.12
CA GLN A 134 18.86 1.31 -11.79
C GLN A 134 18.46 0.46 -10.58
N GLN A 135 17.97 1.09 -9.51
CA GLN A 135 17.48 0.37 -8.33
C GLN A 135 16.21 -0.44 -8.65
N ALA A 136 15.32 0.11 -9.49
CA ALA A 136 14.14 -0.63 -9.94
C ALA A 136 14.53 -1.88 -10.73
N LEU A 137 15.58 -1.81 -11.54
CA LEU A 137 16.11 -2.92 -12.33
C LEU A 137 16.73 -3.98 -11.43
N GLU A 138 17.55 -3.58 -10.46
CA GLU A 138 18.13 -4.48 -9.46
C GLU A 138 17.04 -5.25 -8.70
N ASN A 139 16.00 -4.55 -8.23
CA ASN A 139 14.86 -5.19 -7.58
C ASN A 139 14.10 -6.15 -8.51
N ALA A 140 13.89 -5.75 -9.77
CA ALA A 140 13.17 -6.59 -10.73
C ALA A 140 13.95 -7.87 -11.07
N VAL A 141 15.27 -7.77 -11.26
CA VAL A 141 16.14 -8.92 -11.47
C VAL A 141 16.16 -9.82 -10.23
N ALA A 142 16.33 -9.24 -9.04
CA ALA A 142 16.30 -10.02 -7.79
C ALA A 142 14.95 -10.75 -7.61
N LEU A 143 13.82 -10.09 -7.94
CA LEU A 143 12.50 -10.72 -7.92
C LEU A 143 12.41 -11.89 -8.90
N LYS A 144 12.95 -11.74 -10.11
CA LYS A 144 13.00 -12.81 -11.11
C LYS A 144 13.72 -14.04 -10.58
N GLU A 145 14.88 -13.85 -9.97
CA GLU A 145 15.68 -14.93 -9.37
C GLU A 145 14.97 -15.57 -8.16
N GLN A 146 14.32 -14.76 -7.32
CA GLN A 146 13.56 -15.26 -6.16
C GLN A 146 12.33 -16.09 -6.54
N MET A 147 11.73 -15.82 -7.70
CA MET A 147 10.64 -16.64 -8.25
C MET A 147 11.18 -17.93 -8.89
N GLY A 148 12.51 -18.06 -9.06
CA GLY A 148 13.20 -19.33 -9.30
C GLY A 148 12.77 -20.12 -10.53
N GLY A 149 12.12 -19.50 -11.51
CA GLY A 149 11.57 -20.24 -12.64
C GLY A 149 10.33 -21.09 -12.30
N SER A 150 9.89 -21.12 -11.03
CA SER A 150 8.69 -21.84 -10.59
C SER A 150 7.55 -20.84 -10.47
N TYR A 151 6.60 -20.96 -11.39
CA TYR A 151 5.47 -20.04 -11.54
C TYR A 151 4.15 -20.81 -11.56
N GLY A 152 4.04 -21.87 -10.74
CA GLY A 152 2.83 -22.67 -10.62
C GLY A 152 1.68 -21.90 -9.95
N CYS A 153 0.47 -22.47 -10.01
CA CYS A 153 -0.70 -21.92 -9.27
C CYS A 153 -0.51 -21.92 -7.75
N GLU A 154 0.47 -22.67 -7.24
CA GLU A 154 0.79 -22.76 -5.80
C GLU A 154 1.86 -21.76 -5.35
N ASP A 155 2.55 -21.09 -6.27
CA ASP A 155 3.60 -20.11 -5.93
C ASP A 155 3.00 -18.74 -5.62
N LYS A 156 3.58 -18.03 -4.64
CA LYS A 156 3.10 -16.74 -4.10
C LYS A 156 3.02 -15.57 -5.11
N GLY A 157 3.40 -15.78 -6.37
CA GLY A 157 3.41 -14.78 -7.44
C GLY A 157 2.73 -15.22 -8.73
N GLY A 158 2.72 -16.52 -9.03
CA GLY A 158 2.15 -17.06 -10.27
C GLY A 158 2.87 -16.61 -11.55
N SER A 159 2.51 -17.25 -12.67
CA SER A 159 3.12 -17.01 -13.99
C SER A 159 2.88 -15.60 -14.53
N LEU A 160 1.74 -14.98 -14.18
CA LEU A 160 1.38 -13.66 -14.68
C LEU A 160 2.26 -12.56 -14.07
N LEU A 161 2.56 -12.62 -12.77
CA LEU A 161 3.47 -11.65 -12.14
C LEU A 161 4.87 -11.76 -12.73
N TYR A 162 5.34 -12.99 -12.96
CA TYR A 162 6.64 -13.25 -13.57
C TYR A 162 6.75 -12.60 -14.96
N LEU A 163 5.73 -12.76 -15.81
CA LEU A 163 5.65 -12.13 -17.13
C LEU A 163 5.72 -10.60 -17.06
N HIS A 164 4.92 -9.99 -16.16
CA HIS A 164 4.98 -8.54 -15.96
C HIS A 164 6.36 -8.09 -15.49
N ASN A 165 7.03 -8.89 -14.67
CA ASN A 165 8.37 -8.58 -14.20
C ASN A 165 9.43 -8.68 -15.31
N LEU A 166 9.34 -9.69 -16.20
CA LEU A 166 10.20 -9.78 -17.39
C LEU A 166 10.02 -8.58 -18.33
N LEU A 167 8.78 -8.19 -18.61
CA LEU A 167 8.48 -6.99 -19.39
C LEU A 167 9.11 -5.75 -18.75
N ARG A 168 8.99 -5.60 -17.42
CA ARG A 168 9.61 -4.49 -16.70
C ARG A 168 11.13 -4.50 -16.84
N ILE A 169 11.79 -5.64 -16.69
CA ILE A 169 13.25 -5.75 -16.82
C ILE A 169 13.67 -5.26 -18.21
N ALA A 170 12.99 -5.71 -19.27
CA ALA A 170 13.30 -5.28 -20.63
C ALA A 170 13.14 -3.76 -20.81
N CYS A 171 12.02 -3.20 -20.38
CA CYS A 171 11.79 -1.75 -20.44
C CYS A 171 12.82 -0.94 -19.63
N LEU A 172 13.20 -1.41 -18.44
CA LEU A 172 14.19 -0.74 -17.60
C LEU A 172 15.59 -0.76 -18.21
N GLN A 173 15.99 -1.88 -18.81
CA GLN A 173 17.26 -1.97 -19.54
C GLN A 173 17.30 -0.98 -20.71
N GLY A 174 16.18 -0.84 -21.44
CA GLY A 174 16.04 0.16 -22.49
C GLY A 174 16.12 1.59 -21.98
N ALA A 175 15.44 1.89 -20.87
CA ALA A 175 15.48 3.21 -20.22
C ALA A 175 16.89 3.58 -19.71
N LEU A 176 17.71 2.59 -19.38
CA LEU A 176 19.12 2.75 -18.98
C LEU A 176 20.10 2.67 -20.16
N HIS A 177 19.60 2.58 -21.39
CA HIS A 177 20.40 2.44 -22.61
C HIS A 177 21.33 1.21 -22.64
N ASN A 178 21.04 0.17 -21.86
CA ASN A 178 21.79 -1.08 -21.84
C ASN A 178 21.27 -2.04 -22.92
N ARG A 179 21.65 -1.79 -24.18
CA ARG A 179 21.18 -2.59 -25.33
C ARG A 179 21.42 -4.11 -25.19
N PRO A 180 22.60 -4.59 -24.76
CA PRO A 180 22.79 -6.03 -24.56
C PRO A 180 21.85 -6.62 -23.51
N GLY A 181 21.68 -5.95 -22.37
CA GLY A 181 20.77 -6.40 -21.31
C GLY A 181 19.30 -6.37 -21.74
N GLU A 182 18.93 -5.35 -22.52
CA GLU A 182 17.59 -5.22 -23.09
C GLU A 182 17.27 -6.37 -24.04
N LYS A 183 18.19 -6.69 -24.96
CA LYS A 183 18.03 -7.80 -25.91
C LYS A 183 17.80 -9.13 -25.19
N VAL A 184 18.63 -9.44 -24.19
CA VAL A 184 18.50 -10.68 -23.40
C VAL A 184 17.14 -10.74 -22.68
N ALA A 185 16.69 -9.62 -22.11
CA ALA A 185 15.40 -9.58 -21.42
C ALA A 185 14.21 -9.79 -22.36
N TRP A 186 14.26 -9.24 -23.58
CA TRP A 186 13.22 -9.50 -24.60
C TRP A 186 13.20 -10.95 -25.06
N GLU A 187 14.36 -11.56 -25.29
CA GLU A 187 14.48 -12.98 -25.64
C GLU A 187 13.93 -13.88 -24.51
N GLU A 188 14.21 -13.56 -23.25
CA GLU A 188 13.68 -14.29 -22.11
C GLU A 188 12.15 -14.19 -22.00
N LEU A 189 11.58 -12.99 -22.21
CA LEU A 189 10.13 -12.77 -22.24
C LEU A 189 9.46 -13.59 -23.36
N GLU A 190 10.01 -13.56 -24.56
CA GLU A 190 9.48 -14.31 -25.71
C GLU A 190 9.53 -15.82 -25.48
N ASN A 191 10.68 -16.33 -25.00
CA ASN A 191 10.84 -17.73 -24.66
C ASN A 191 9.83 -18.18 -23.61
N PHE A 192 9.45 -17.30 -22.67
CA PHE A 192 8.40 -17.59 -21.71
C PHE A 192 7.02 -17.63 -22.37
N LEU A 193 6.68 -16.63 -23.18
CA LEU A 193 5.38 -16.56 -23.87
C LEU A 193 5.15 -17.77 -24.79
N GLN A 194 6.20 -18.29 -25.43
CA GLN A 194 6.12 -19.48 -26.28
C GLN A 194 5.81 -20.78 -25.50
N LYS A 195 6.11 -20.84 -24.20
CA LYS A 195 5.85 -22.03 -23.37
C LYS A 195 4.38 -22.19 -23.01
N ASP A 196 3.62 -21.10 -22.92
CA ASP A 196 2.20 -21.11 -22.59
C ASP A 196 1.40 -20.15 -23.48
N ASN A 197 0.85 -20.69 -24.57
CA ASN A 197 0.04 -19.95 -25.54
C ASN A 197 -1.22 -19.31 -24.94
N ARG A 198 -1.80 -19.89 -23.88
CA ARG A 198 -3.01 -19.34 -23.25
C ARG A 198 -2.65 -18.11 -22.45
N LEU A 199 -1.63 -18.22 -21.61
CA LEU A 199 -1.12 -17.12 -20.82
C LEU A 199 -0.58 -16.00 -21.70
N ALA A 200 0.12 -16.33 -22.78
CA ALA A 200 0.60 -15.35 -23.75
C ALA A 200 -0.53 -14.55 -24.38
N ARG A 201 -1.64 -15.20 -24.77
CA ARG A 201 -2.81 -14.50 -25.32
C ARG A 201 -3.44 -13.54 -24.31
N VAL A 202 -3.61 -13.97 -23.06
CA VAL A 202 -4.16 -13.12 -22.00
C VAL A 202 -3.22 -11.94 -21.73
N PHE A 203 -1.92 -12.20 -21.62
CA PHE A 203 -0.92 -11.18 -21.33
C PHE A 203 -0.85 -10.14 -22.44
N LEU A 204 -0.59 -10.56 -23.69
CA LEU A 204 -0.44 -9.67 -24.84
C LEU A 204 -1.73 -8.90 -25.14
N GLY A 205 -2.90 -9.54 -24.98
CA GLY A 205 -4.20 -8.91 -25.20
C GLY A 205 -4.55 -7.79 -24.23
N ASN A 206 -3.84 -7.68 -23.09
CA ASN A 206 -4.06 -6.60 -22.12
C ASN A 206 -3.29 -5.30 -22.46
N PHE A 207 -2.44 -5.32 -23.49
CA PHE A 207 -1.60 -4.17 -23.84
C PHE A 207 -1.87 -3.72 -25.27
N SER A 208 -2.63 -2.63 -25.38
CA SER A 208 -2.80 -1.89 -26.63
C SER A 208 -2.76 -0.40 -26.32
N PHE A 209 -1.86 0.33 -26.97
CA PHE A 209 -1.81 1.78 -26.88
C PHE A 209 -1.68 2.38 -28.28
N SER A 210 -2.59 3.29 -28.63
CA SER A 210 -2.55 4.01 -29.93
C SER A 210 -2.38 3.09 -31.16
N ASN A 211 -3.10 1.96 -31.19
CA ASN A 211 -3.07 0.92 -32.25
C ASN A 211 -1.77 0.10 -32.34
N VAL A 212 -0.83 0.25 -31.41
CA VAL A 212 0.32 -0.64 -31.26
C VAL A 212 0.02 -1.63 -30.14
N ASP A 213 0.00 -2.92 -30.48
CA ASP A 213 -0.04 -3.98 -29.49
C ASP A 213 1.37 -4.31 -28.99
N LEU A 214 1.46 -4.94 -27.81
CA LEU A 214 2.74 -5.28 -27.21
C LEU A 214 3.55 -6.27 -28.06
N ALA A 215 2.91 -7.15 -28.83
CA ALA A 215 3.62 -8.10 -29.67
C ALA A 215 4.35 -7.39 -30.82
N HIS A 216 3.69 -6.41 -31.44
CA HIS A 216 4.25 -5.55 -32.46
C HIS A 216 5.42 -4.73 -31.91
N TYR A 217 5.24 -4.10 -30.75
CA TYR A 217 6.29 -3.34 -30.08
C TYR A 217 7.55 -4.19 -29.79
N ILE A 218 7.37 -5.41 -29.27
CA ILE A 218 8.50 -6.33 -29.00
C ILE A 218 9.23 -6.67 -30.30
N ALA A 219 8.49 -6.95 -31.38
CA ALA A 219 9.08 -7.30 -32.68
C ALA A 219 9.90 -6.14 -33.27
N GLU A 220 9.36 -4.92 -33.27
CA GLU A 220 10.08 -3.72 -33.73
C GLU A 220 11.33 -3.48 -32.88
N ARG A 221 11.20 -3.53 -31.56
CA ARG A 221 12.32 -3.24 -30.65
C ARG A 221 13.48 -4.22 -30.83
N LYS A 222 13.20 -5.50 -31.10
CA LYS A 222 14.23 -6.49 -31.40
C LYS A 222 14.96 -6.23 -32.72
N GLN A 223 14.28 -5.70 -33.73
CA GLN A 223 14.93 -5.32 -34.99
C GLN A 223 15.93 -4.17 -34.76
N GLU A 224 15.60 -3.21 -33.90
CA GLU A 224 16.50 -2.11 -33.54
C GLU A 224 17.71 -2.52 -32.68
N LEU A 225 17.60 -3.65 -31.97
CA LEU A 225 18.65 -4.21 -31.10
C LEU A 225 19.53 -5.27 -31.81
N SER A 226 19.23 -5.58 -33.07
CA SER A 226 19.98 -6.52 -33.92
C SER A 226 21.12 -5.81 -34.65
#